data_AF-A0AAW1IKU1-F1
#
_entry.id   AF-A0AAW1IKU1-F1
#
_cell.length_a   1.000
_cell.length_b   1.000
_cell.length_c   1.000
_cell.angle_alpha   90.00
_cell.angle_beta   90.00
_cell.angle_gamma   90.00
#
_symmetry.space_group_name_H-M   'P 1'
#
loop_
_entity.id
_entity.type
_entity.pdbx_description
1 polymer ?
#
loop_
_entity_poly.entity_id
_entity_poly.type
_entity_poly.pdbx_seq_one_letter_code
_entity_poly.pdbx_strand_id
1 'polypeptide(L)'
;MVVYNLDETPDVFIAPAYYDNEFVYEMALVKGEENRKLIRCIDLRSDKLVIYGSEVKESMFKRLYESLIIRPKNGYFNVNCHGACYFRVAGKHYRPIHNVIFDWSSFGVVVPNSMNESLKKLVNELEKAVEKSNKESKLAKIEIECTKASLKASNDEVNELKKVQNELGLKVQNANEKNYDLEMKLKKLENEFSSVQSELQSTKDQLESSNKNVKELEEQLCVANKELSSVQTELHNVRDRFLFEISTCSKRNRDLEMESKALENQISSLLSELYSVKNQLEISDKNTKELEEQLSSFKIKCEDMKYELEKVQDQYCMASKEVQNTKILLKSSRKEVEELKDQIRCYEKENQCMELQMQKMTNHIESINLEVKSSNQKLDQLLISSLWMKFNHTNRNLSPCTNCGHTIDIIPLNLEVIN
;
A
#
# COMPACT_ATOMS: atom_id res chain seq x y z
N MET A 1 72.24 -122.88 -58.30
CA MET A 1 70.77 -122.86 -58.34
C MET A 1 70.27 -122.67 -56.93
N VAL A 2 69.85 -121.46 -56.60
CA VAL A 2 69.24 -121.12 -55.31
C VAL A 2 67.73 -121.31 -55.45
N VAL A 3 67.09 -121.90 -54.43
CA VAL A 3 65.63 -122.03 -54.37
C VAL A 3 65.10 -120.94 -53.43
N TYR A 4 64.16 -120.13 -53.91
CA TYR A 4 63.51 -119.09 -53.14
C TYR A 4 62.05 -119.48 -52.89
N ASN A 5 61.70 -119.73 -51.63
CA ASN A 5 60.32 -119.96 -51.19
C ASN A 5 59.71 -118.63 -50.70
N LEU A 6 58.77 -118.07 -51.45
CA LEU A 6 58.16 -116.78 -51.09
C LEU A 6 57.13 -116.89 -49.95
N ASP A 7 56.57 -118.06 -49.71
CA ASP A 7 55.63 -118.34 -48.62
C ASP A 7 56.27 -118.19 -47.23
N GLU A 8 57.58 -118.32 -47.12
CA GLU A 8 58.33 -118.08 -45.87
C GLU A 8 58.53 -116.58 -45.58
N THR A 9 58.34 -115.69 -46.58
CA THR A 9 58.59 -114.25 -46.45
C THR A 9 57.48 -113.40 -47.11
N PRO A 10 56.28 -113.29 -46.50
CA PRO A 10 55.10 -112.73 -47.15
C PRO A 10 55.16 -111.23 -47.48
N ASP A 11 56.08 -110.51 -46.84
CA ASP A 11 56.35 -109.08 -47.07
C ASP A 11 57.33 -108.83 -48.23
N VAL A 12 57.85 -109.89 -48.85
CA VAL A 12 58.74 -109.80 -50.00
C VAL A 12 57.91 -109.86 -51.28
N PHE A 13 58.13 -108.89 -52.14
CA PHE A 13 57.48 -108.78 -53.44
C PHE A 13 58.49 -109.06 -54.55
N ILE A 14 57.99 -109.69 -55.61
CA ILE A 14 58.74 -109.87 -56.84
C ILE A 14 58.25 -108.88 -57.88
N ALA A 15 59.20 -108.16 -58.44
CA ALA A 15 58.98 -107.21 -59.51
C ALA A 15 59.71 -107.70 -60.76
N PRO A 16 59.01 -108.00 -61.86
CA PRO A 16 59.69 -108.12 -63.15
C PRO A 16 60.18 -106.73 -63.57
N ALA A 17 61.46 -106.62 -63.85
CA ALA A 17 62.09 -105.44 -64.42
C ALA A 17 62.67 -105.81 -65.79
N TYR A 18 62.42 -104.98 -66.80
CA TYR A 18 62.87 -105.24 -68.17
C TYR A 18 64.05 -104.33 -68.48
N TYR A 19 65.25 -104.90 -68.51
CA TYR A 19 66.51 -104.20 -68.77
C TYR A 19 67.22 -104.87 -69.95
N ASP A 20 67.74 -104.09 -70.90
CA ASP A 20 68.52 -104.58 -72.06
C ASP A 20 67.89 -105.75 -72.84
N ASN A 21 66.59 -105.68 -73.08
CA ASN A 21 65.77 -106.70 -73.76
C ASN A 21 65.65 -108.06 -73.04
N GLU A 22 66.01 -108.14 -71.75
CA GLU A 22 65.80 -109.33 -70.93
C GLU A 22 64.97 -109.02 -69.66
N PHE A 23 64.21 -110.01 -69.19
CA PHE A 23 63.50 -109.91 -67.91
C PHE A 23 64.45 -110.26 -66.77
N VAL A 24 64.64 -109.33 -65.86
CA VAL A 24 65.35 -109.51 -64.59
C VAL A 24 64.32 -109.41 -63.47
N TYR A 25 64.33 -110.34 -62.52
CA TYR A 25 63.35 -110.34 -61.44
C TYR A 25 63.97 -109.79 -60.17
N GLU A 26 63.33 -108.83 -59.54
CA GLU A 26 63.84 -108.20 -58.33
C GLU A 26 63.00 -108.59 -57.13
N MET A 27 63.62 -109.16 -56.10
CA MET A 27 62.99 -109.28 -54.78
C MET A 27 63.19 -107.97 -54.03
N ALA A 28 62.09 -107.35 -53.62
CA ALA A 28 62.11 -106.16 -52.80
C ALA A 28 61.24 -106.34 -51.57
N LEU A 29 61.73 -105.85 -50.43
CA LEU A 29 60.91 -105.67 -49.24
C LEU A 29 60.16 -104.35 -49.40
N VAL A 30 58.84 -104.39 -49.28
CA VAL A 30 58.00 -103.18 -49.36
C VAL A 30 57.38 -102.94 -47.99
N LYS A 31 57.93 -102.00 -47.22
CA LYS A 31 57.39 -101.58 -45.92
C LYS A 31 56.69 -100.23 -46.07
N GLY A 32 55.47 -100.26 -46.61
CA GLY A 32 54.68 -99.07 -46.88
C GLY A 32 55.03 -98.40 -48.20
N GLU A 33 54.40 -97.25 -48.43
CA GLU A 33 54.34 -96.58 -49.73
C GLU A 33 55.73 -96.24 -50.30
N GLU A 34 56.59 -95.53 -49.57
CA GLU A 34 57.82 -94.95 -50.14
C GLU A 34 59.10 -95.79 -49.94
N ASN A 35 59.06 -96.86 -49.14
CA ASN A 35 60.24 -97.63 -48.74
C ASN A 35 60.33 -98.99 -49.46
N ARG A 36 60.74 -98.97 -50.74
CA ARG A 36 61.15 -100.17 -51.48
C ARG A 36 62.65 -100.39 -51.28
N LYS A 37 63.04 -101.42 -50.51
CA LYS A 37 64.43 -101.84 -50.40
C LYS A 37 64.66 -103.07 -51.28
N LEU A 38 65.44 -102.90 -52.35
CA LEU A 38 65.88 -104.03 -53.18
C LEU A 38 66.71 -104.98 -52.32
N ILE A 39 66.25 -106.23 -52.20
CA ILE A 39 66.94 -107.27 -51.44
C ILE A 39 67.97 -107.93 -52.35
N ARG A 40 67.54 -108.38 -53.54
CA ARG A 40 68.36 -109.13 -54.49
C ARG A 40 67.68 -109.22 -55.87
N CYS A 41 68.48 -109.42 -56.92
CA CYS A 41 67.98 -109.83 -58.24
C CYS A 41 67.99 -111.37 -58.34
N ILE A 42 66.88 -111.96 -58.78
CA ILE A 42 66.73 -113.36 -59.13
C ILE A 42 66.82 -113.50 -60.65
N ASP A 43 67.61 -114.46 -61.10
CA ASP A 43 67.58 -114.95 -62.48
C ASP A 43 66.77 -116.25 -62.54
N LEU A 44 65.52 -116.20 -63.02
CA LEU A 44 64.63 -117.37 -63.09
C LEU A 44 65.06 -118.42 -64.14
N ARG A 45 66.14 -118.19 -64.90
CA ARG A 45 66.73 -119.20 -65.79
C ARG A 45 67.67 -120.13 -65.02
N SER A 46 68.30 -119.63 -63.96
CA SER A 46 69.32 -120.35 -63.19
C SER A 46 68.92 -120.63 -61.74
N ASP A 47 67.94 -119.88 -61.21
CA ASP A 47 67.34 -120.03 -59.88
C ASP A 47 65.89 -120.51 -59.94
N LYS A 48 65.42 -121.12 -58.85
CA LYS A 48 64.05 -121.62 -58.70
C LYS A 48 63.26 -120.73 -57.78
N LEU A 49 62.10 -120.28 -58.24
CA LEU A 49 61.14 -119.59 -57.41
C LEU A 49 59.95 -120.50 -57.15
N VAL A 50 59.63 -120.73 -55.89
CA VAL A 50 58.51 -121.58 -55.47
C VAL A 50 57.53 -120.75 -54.66
N ILE A 51 56.24 -120.86 -55.01
CA ILE A 51 55.14 -120.24 -54.27
C ILE A 51 54.15 -121.36 -53.93
N TYR A 52 53.90 -121.59 -52.64
CA TYR A 52 53.02 -122.66 -52.15
C TYR A 52 53.32 -124.03 -52.77
N GLY A 53 54.60 -124.39 -52.83
CA GLY A 53 55.07 -125.67 -53.37
C GLY A 53 55.07 -125.80 -54.90
N SER A 54 54.62 -124.78 -55.63
CA SER A 54 54.65 -124.78 -57.11
C SER A 54 55.78 -123.91 -57.65
N GLU A 55 56.59 -124.46 -58.56
CA GLU A 55 57.68 -123.73 -59.22
C GLU A 55 57.12 -122.74 -60.24
N VAL A 56 57.39 -121.45 -60.02
CA VAL A 56 56.95 -120.38 -60.89
C VAL A 56 58.00 -120.12 -61.97
N LYS A 57 57.69 -120.54 -63.21
CA LYS A 57 58.53 -120.35 -64.38
C LYS A 57 58.46 -118.90 -64.91
N GLU A 58 59.57 -118.42 -65.47
CA GLU A 58 59.70 -117.09 -66.12
C GLU A 58 58.53 -116.78 -67.09
N SER A 59 58.10 -117.78 -67.87
CA SER A 59 57.03 -117.65 -68.85
C SER A 59 55.67 -117.26 -68.25
N MET A 60 55.40 -117.61 -66.98
CA MET A 60 54.16 -117.24 -66.30
C MET A 60 54.15 -115.76 -65.95
N PHE A 61 55.25 -115.23 -65.40
CA PHE A 61 55.36 -113.79 -65.15
C PHE A 61 55.35 -112.98 -66.43
N LYS A 62 55.97 -113.47 -67.50
CA LYS A 62 55.92 -112.81 -68.80
C LYS A 62 54.49 -112.68 -69.33
N ARG A 63 53.70 -113.77 -69.30
CA ARG A 63 52.27 -113.73 -69.67
C ARG A 63 51.48 -112.76 -68.79
N LEU A 64 51.74 -112.73 -67.49
CA LEU A 64 51.07 -111.80 -66.57
C LEU A 64 51.40 -110.34 -66.93
N TYR A 65 52.69 -110.04 -67.15
CA TYR A 65 53.15 -108.71 -67.54
C TYR A 65 52.54 -108.26 -68.88
N GLU A 66 52.49 -109.15 -69.88
CA GLU A 66 51.86 -108.87 -71.18
C GLU A 66 50.33 -108.69 -71.06
N SER A 67 49.65 -109.45 -70.20
CA SER A 67 48.19 -109.42 -70.04
C SER A 67 47.70 -108.16 -69.32
N LEU A 68 48.54 -107.51 -68.52
CA LEU A 68 48.15 -106.33 -67.73
C LEU A 68 48.03 -105.03 -68.55
N ILE A 69 48.33 -105.03 -69.86
CA ILE A 69 48.27 -103.86 -70.77
C ILE A 69 48.87 -102.59 -70.13
N ILE A 70 49.94 -102.75 -69.34
CA ILE A 70 50.63 -101.61 -68.75
C ILE A 70 51.63 -101.11 -69.79
N ARG A 71 51.35 -99.94 -70.37
CA ARG A 71 52.26 -99.35 -71.37
C ARG A 71 53.65 -99.14 -70.73
N PRO A 72 54.76 -99.49 -71.42
CA PRO A 72 56.00 -99.91 -70.76
C PRO A 72 56.83 -98.79 -70.12
N LYS A 73 56.33 -97.56 -70.05
CA LYS A 73 57.22 -96.41 -69.85
C LYS A 73 57.19 -95.74 -68.49
N ASN A 74 56.24 -96.01 -67.58
CA ASN A 74 56.19 -95.25 -66.32
C ASN A 74 55.52 -95.98 -65.13
N GLY A 75 55.53 -97.32 -65.07
CA GLY A 75 55.01 -98.01 -63.89
C GLY A 75 55.63 -99.36 -63.59
N TYR A 76 55.70 -99.69 -62.29
CA TYR A 76 56.23 -100.95 -61.77
C TYR A 76 55.11 -101.77 -61.14
N PHE A 77 55.15 -103.09 -61.35
CA PHE A 77 54.20 -104.05 -60.82
C PHE A 77 54.91 -105.00 -59.85
N ASN A 78 54.41 -105.10 -58.62
CA ASN A 78 54.96 -105.95 -57.57
C ASN A 78 53.91 -106.97 -57.13
N VAL A 79 54.27 -108.25 -57.02
CA VAL A 79 53.38 -109.33 -56.55
C VAL A 79 54.06 -110.09 -55.43
N ASN A 80 53.32 -110.40 -54.35
CA ASN A 80 53.80 -111.32 -53.31
C ASN A 80 53.15 -112.71 -53.44
N CYS A 81 53.54 -113.65 -52.56
CA CYS A 81 53.01 -115.01 -52.55
C CYS A 81 51.49 -115.11 -52.38
N HIS A 82 50.84 -114.13 -51.74
CA HIS A 82 49.38 -114.12 -51.56
C HIS A 82 48.62 -113.60 -52.78
N GLY A 83 49.31 -113.28 -53.89
CA GLY A 83 48.71 -112.68 -55.08
C GLY A 83 48.35 -111.20 -54.90
N ALA A 84 48.80 -110.56 -53.81
CA ALA A 84 48.58 -109.13 -53.62
C ALA A 84 49.47 -108.35 -54.60
N CYS A 85 48.84 -107.49 -55.39
CA CYS A 85 49.48 -106.73 -56.45
C CYS A 85 49.57 -105.25 -56.11
N TYR A 86 50.77 -104.67 -56.19
CA TYR A 86 50.97 -103.22 -56.08
C TYR A 86 51.37 -102.64 -57.43
N PHE A 87 50.61 -101.64 -57.88
CA PHE A 87 50.92 -100.86 -59.07
C PHE A 87 51.47 -99.50 -58.67
N ARG A 88 52.68 -99.18 -59.13
CA ARG A 88 53.23 -97.83 -59.04
C ARG A 88 53.12 -97.19 -60.42
N VAL A 89 52.42 -96.07 -60.54
CA VAL A 89 52.41 -95.22 -61.74
C VAL A 89 53.15 -93.93 -61.38
N ALA A 90 54.19 -93.57 -62.13
CA ALA A 90 55.02 -92.40 -61.82
C ALA A 90 54.17 -91.11 -61.79
N GLY A 91 54.19 -90.39 -60.67
CA GLY A 91 53.72 -89.00 -60.58
C GLY A 91 52.47 -88.70 -59.71
N LYS A 92 51.83 -89.65 -59.03
CA LYS A 92 50.75 -89.38 -58.05
C LYS A 92 50.77 -90.35 -56.86
N HIS A 93 50.32 -89.87 -55.69
CA HIS A 93 50.23 -90.60 -54.42
C HIS A 93 49.46 -91.93 -54.54
N TYR A 94 49.88 -92.90 -53.75
CA TYR A 94 49.48 -94.30 -53.76
C TYR A 94 47.96 -94.45 -53.54
N ARG A 95 47.34 -95.33 -54.32
CA ARG A 95 46.06 -95.94 -53.93
C ARG A 95 46.24 -97.45 -53.99
N PRO A 96 46.28 -98.15 -52.86
CA PRO A 96 46.30 -99.59 -52.89
C PRO A 96 44.94 -100.05 -53.42
N ILE A 97 44.93 -100.68 -54.59
CA ILE A 97 43.76 -101.43 -55.06
C ILE A 97 43.80 -102.77 -54.32
N HIS A 98 43.34 -102.75 -53.07
CA HIS A 98 42.97 -103.97 -52.38
C HIS A 98 41.80 -104.56 -53.17
N ASN A 99 41.92 -105.82 -53.61
CA ASN A 99 40.90 -106.66 -54.29
C ASN A 99 41.17 -107.07 -55.75
N VAL A 100 42.44 -107.13 -56.20
CA VAL A 100 42.79 -108.01 -57.32
C VAL A 100 43.55 -109.22 -56.76
N ILE A 101 42.83 -110.32 -56.52
CA ILE A 101 43.42 -111.61 -56.16
C ILE A 101 43.67 -112.35 -57.48
N PHE A 102 44.95 -112.56 -57.84
CA PHE A 102 45.29 -113.41 -58.97
C PHE A 102 45.14 -114.88 -58.56
N ASP A 103 44.11 -115.52 -59.10
CA ASP A 103 43.95 -116.96 -58.97
C ASP A 103 44.96 -117.67 -59.90
N TRP A 104 45.97 -118.29 -59.30
CA TRP A 104 47.02 -119.04 -60.00
C TRP A 104 46.52 -120.39 -60.55
N SER A 105 45.22 -120.72 -60.44
CA SER A 105 44.69 -122.08 -60.64
C SER A 105 44.30 -122.49 -62.07
N SER A 106 44.56 -121.70 -63.12
CA SER A 106 44.15 -122.13 -64.47
C SER A 106 45.10 -123.15 -65.09
N PHE A 107 44.52 -124.23 -65.62
CA PHE A 107 45.07 -125.27 -66.53
C PHE A 107 45.54 -126.62 -65.92
N GLY A 108 44.58 -127.55 -65.77
CA GLY A 108 44.60 -128.87 -66.43
C GLY A 108 45.41 -130.03 -65.81
N VAL A 109 44.72 -131.13 -65.46
CA VAL A 109 45.32 -132.47 -65.29
C VAL A 109 44.50 -133.49 -66.10
N VAL A 110 45.20 -134.46 -66.70
CA VAL A 110 44.80 -135.31 -67.82
C VAL A 110 44.94 -136.81 -67.44
N VAL A 111 43.88 -137.63 -67.72
CA VAL A 111 43.85 -139.07 -68.17
C VAL A 111 44.22 -140.18 -67.12
N PRO A 112 43.74 -141.46 -67.19
CA PRO A 112 43.29 -142.25 -68.35
C PRO A 112 42.00 -143.11 -68.29
N ASN A 113 41.61 -143.52 -69.51
CA ASN A 113 40.80 -144.67 -69.91
C ASN A 113 41.12 -145.99 -69.16
N SER A 114 40.10 -146.71 -68.66
CA SER A 114 39.65 -147.99 -69.21
C SER A 114 38.44 -148.59 -68.44
N MET A 115 37.41 -148.98 -69.19
CA MET A 115 36.29 -149.93 -68.94
C MET A 115 35.72 -150.18 -67.53
N ASN A 116 34.39 -150.01 -67.38
CA ASN A 116 33.34 -151.07 -67.41
C ASN A 116 32.21 -150.92 -66.36
N GLU A 117 30.96 -151.05 -66.83
CA GLU A 117 29.69 -151.41 -66.13
C GLU A 117 29.17 -150.60 -64.91
N SER A 118 29.94 -149.77 -64.20
CA SER A 118 29.44 -149.02 -63.01
C SER A 118 28.63 -147.74 -63.33
N LEU A 119 28.64 -147.27 -64.59
CA LEU A 119 28.00 -146.03 -65.04
C LEU A 119 26.45 -146.05 -65.02
N LYS A 120 25.81 -147.22 -64.95
CA LYS A 120 24.34 -147.31 -64.87
C LYS A 120 23.76 -147.01 -63.48
N LYS A 121 24.58 -147.05 -62.41
CA LYS A 121 24.13 -146.73 -61.03
C LYS A 121 24.21 -145.24 -60.69
N LEU A 122 25.22 -144.54 -61.21
CA LEU A 122 25.45 -143.10 -60.96
C LEU A 122 24.42 -142.18 -61.64
N VAL A 123 23.91 -142.56 -62.80
CA VAL A 123 22.85 -141.80 -63.51
C VAL A 123 21.56 -141.71 -62.67
N ASN A 124 21.23 -142.75 -61.92
CA ASN A 124 20.02 -142.81 -61.10
C ASN A 124 20.15 -142.02 -59.77
N GLU A 125 21.37 -141.81 -59.28
CA GLU A 125 21.65 -140.94 -58.12
C GLU A 125 21.74 -139.46 -58.53
N LEU A 126 22.20 -139.15 -59.75
CA LEU A 126 22.21 -137.79 -60.28
C LEU A 126 20.78 -137.26 -60.54
N GLU A 127 19.85 -138.10 -61.03
CA GLU A 127 18.45 -137.69 -61.22
C GLU A 127 17.78 -137.31 -59.88
N LYS A 128 18.07 -138.06 -58.80
CA LYS A 128 17.58 -137.71 -57.45
C LYS A 128 18.18 -136.41 -56.91
N ALA A 129 19.45 -136.12 -57.23
CA ALA A 129 20.09 -134.87 -56.85
C ALA A 129 19.51 -133.66 -57.61
N VAL A 130 19.19 -133.82 -58.90
CA VAL A 130 18.52 -132.80 -59.71
C VAL A 130 17.11 -132.53 -59.19
N GLU A 131 16.36 -133.56 -58.81
CA GLU A 131 15.01 -133.39 -58.28
C GLU A 131 14.98 -132.72 -56.90
N LYS A 132 15.99 -132.98 -56.05
CA LYS A 132 16.21 -132.26 -54.80
C LYS A 132 16.57 -130.79 -55.05
N SER A 133 17.51 -130.51 -55.95
CA SER A 133 17.90 -129.14 -56.31
C SER A 133 16.73 -128.36 -56.95
N ASN A 134 15.85 -129.02 -57.68
CA ASN A 134 14.66 -128.39 -58.25
C ASN A 134 13.60 -128.04 -57.19
N LYS A 135 13.50 -128.82 -56.10
CA LYS A 135 12.68 -128.47 -54.92
C LYS A 135 13.27 -127.30 -54.15
N GLU A 136 14.58 -127.28 -53.96
CA GLU A 136 15.30 -126.16 -53.31
C GLU A 136 15.20 -124.88 -54.15
N SER A 137 15.28 -124.97 -55.48
CA SER A 137 15.06 -123.84 -56.40
C SER A 137 13.62 -123.30 -56.32
N LYS A 138 12.61 -124.17 -56.21
CA LYS A 138 11.21 -123.76 -56.00
C LYS A 138 10.99 -123.08 -54.65
N LEU A 139 11.60 -123.60 -53.58
CA LEU A 139 11.55 -122.99 -52.24
C LEU A 139 12.24 -121.62 -52.23
N ALA A 140 13.44 -121.52 -52.78
CA ALA A 140 14.16 -120.25 -52.92
C ALA A 140 13.37 -119.24 -53.76
N LYS A 141 12.65 -119.69 -54.78
CA LYS A 141 11.79 -118.81 -55.59
C LYS A 141 10.59 -118.26 -54.80
N ILE A 142 9.97 -119.09 -53.96
CA ILE A 142 8.89 -118.65 -53.05
C ILE A 142 9.45 -117.68 -52.00
N GLU A 143 10.64 -117.94 -51.47
CA GLU A 143 11.30 -117.08 -50.49
C GLU A 143 11.73 -115.73 -51.10
N ILE A 144 12.19 -115.73 -52.35
CA ILE A 144 12.46 -114.52 -53.14
C ILE A 144 11.16 -113.73 -53.38
N GLU A 145 10.05 -114.40 -53.69
CA GLU A 145 8.74 -113.74 -53.85
C GLU A 145 8.23 -113.15 -52.51
N CYS A 146 8.38 -113.88 -51.40
CA CYS A 146 8.00 -113.41 -50.06
C CYS A 146 8.87 -112.24 -49.58
N THR A 147 10.18 -112.28 -49.82
CA THR A 147 11.09 -111.17 -49.48
C THR A 147 10.86 -109.97 -50.38
N LYS A 148 10.56 -110.17 -51.67
CA LYS A 148 10.17 -109.09 -52.59
C LYS A 148 8.85 -108.43 -52.18
N ALA A 149 7.86 -109.20 -51.73
CA ALA A 149 6.62 -108.66 -51.19
C ALA A 149 6.86 -107.88 -49.89
N SER A 150 7.71 -108.38 -49.00
CA SER A 150 8.08 -107.70 -47.74
C SER A 150 8.86 -106.42 -48.00
N LEU A 151 9.75 -106.42 -49.00
CA LEU A 151 10.52 -105.24 -49.42
C LEU A 151 9.63 -104.19 -50.08
N LYS A 152 8.62 -104.61 -50.85
CA LYS A 152 7.58 -103.71 -51.37
C LYS A 152 6.76 -103.07 -50.24
N ALA A 153 6.29 -103.86 -49.27
CA ALA A 153 5.54 -103.37 -48.12
C ALA A 153 6.37 -102.39 -47.26
N SER A 154 7.63 -102.71 -46.99
CA SER A 154 8.55 -101.82 -46.27
C SER A 154 8.84 -100.54 -47.06
N ASN A 155 8.97 -100.63 -48.38
CA ASN A 155 9.14 -99.45 -49.23
C ASN A 155 7.88 -98.55 -49.24
N ASP A 156 6.69 -99.15 -49.22
CA ASP A 156 5.43 -98.41 -49.10
C ASP A 156 5.31 -97.73 -47.72
N GLU A 157 5.72 -98.39 -46.64
CA GLU A 157 5.77 -97.82 -45.29
C GLU A 157 6.78 -96.66 -45.19
N VAL A 158 7.96 -96.80 -45.80
CA VAL A 158 8.96 -95.71 -45.89
C VAL A 158 8.39 -94.52 -46.66
N ASN A 159 7.60 -94.75 -47.71
CA ASN A 159 6.97 -93.67 -48.46
C ASN A 159 5.88 -92.96 -47.65
N GLU A 160 5.10 -93.68 -46.85
CA GLU A 160 4.14 -93.08 -45.93
C GLU A 160 4.84 -92.30 -44.81
N LEU A 161 5.91 -92.82 -44.22
CA LEU A 161 6.72 -92.10 -43.24
C LEU A 161 7.34 -90.83 -43.83
N LYS A 162 7.78 -90.85 -45.09
CA LYS A 162 8.25 -89.64 -45.80
C LYS A 162 7.14 -88.60 -45.94
N LYS A 163 5.91 -89.00 -46.24
CA LYS A 163 4.77 -88.06 -46.29
C LYS A 163 4.53 -87.42 -44.93
N VAL A 164 4.48 -88.24 -43.86
CA VAL A 164 4.33 -87.75 -42.48
C VAL A 164 5.47 -86.82 -42.07
N GLN A 165 6.71 -87.15 -42.44
CA GLN A 165 7.88 -86.31 -42.19
C GLN A 165 7.75 -84.94 -42.89
N ASN A 166 7.30 -84.91 -44.14
CA ASN A 166 7.07 -83.66 -44.87
C ASN A 166 5.95 -82.82 -44.25
N GLU A 167 4.84 -83.44 -43.85
CA GLU A 167 3.75 -82.75 -43.17
C GLU A 167 4.16 -82.17 -41.81
N LEU A 168 4.93 -82.93 -41.02
CA LEU A 168 5.50 -82.43 -39.76
C LEU A 168 6.49 -81.29 -40.01
N GLY A 169 7.32 -81.39 -41.05
CA GLY A 169 8.23 -80.31 -41.46
C GLY A 169 7.49 -79.01 -41.75
N LEU A 170 6.39 -79.08 -42.52
CA LEU A 170 5.53 -77.93 -42.80
C LEU A 170 4.87 -77.36 -41.53
N LYS A 171 4.41 -78.22 -40.61
CA LYS A 171 3.82 -77.78 -39.34
C LYS A 171 4.84 -77.08 -38.45
N VAL A 172 6.07 -77.59 -38.37
CA VAL A 172 7.18 -76.98 -37.62
C VAL A 172 7.55 -75.63 -38.22
N GLN A 173 7.64 -75.53 -39.55
CA GLN A 173 7.92 -74.26 -40.21
C GLN A 173 6.83 -73.22 -39.91
N ASN A 174 5.55 -73.58 -40.06
CA ASN A 174 4.43 -72.70 -39.73
C ASN A 174 4.42 -72.29 -38.24
N ALA A 175 4.79 -73.19 -37.33
CA ALA A 175 4.90 -72.88 -35.92
C ALA A 175 6.03 -71.88 -35.64
N ASN A 176 7.19 -72.04 -36.30
CA ASN A 176 8.32 -71.12 -36.18
C ASN A 176 7.97 -69.72 -36.72
N GLU A 177 7.29 -69.64 -37.86
CA GLU A 177 6.83 -68.35 -38.42
C GLU A 177 5.86 -67.65 -37.47
N LYS A 178 4.91 -68.38 -36.88
CA LYS A 178 4.02 -67.82 -35.84
C LYS A 178 4.77 -67.37 -34.60
N ASN A 179 5.78 -68.13 -34.17
CA ASN A 179 6.57 -67.78 -32.99
C ASN A 179 7.36 -66.49 -33.22
N TYR A 180 7.93 -66.34 -34.42
CA TYR A 180 8.60 -65.10 -34.82
C TYR A 180 7.66 -63.90 -34.85
N ASP A 181 6.44 -64.05 -35.39
CA ASP A 181 5.42 -62.99 -35.37
C ASP A 181 5.00 -62.61 -33.94
N LEU A 182 4.87 -63.59 -33.05
CA LEU A 182 4.58 -63.36 -31.63
C LEU A 182 5.73 -62.63 -30.90
N GLU A 183 6.98 -63.02 -31.15
CA GLU A 183 8.16 -62.31 -30.60
C GLU A 183 8.21 -60.85 -31.05
N MET A 184 7.91 -60.58 -32.32
CA MET A 184 7.84 -59.23 -32.86
C MET A 184 6.72 -58.41 -32.19
N LYS A 185 5.55 -59.01 -31.97
CA LYS A 185 4.43 -58.38 -31.24
C LYS A 185 4.79 -58.12 -29.78
N LEU A 186 5.48 -59.05 -29.12
CA LEU A 186 5.96 -58.89 -27.74
C LEU A 186 6.92 -57.69 -27.62
N LYS A 187 7.93 -57.62 -28.49
CA LYS A 187 8.86 -56.47 -28.51
C LYS A 187 8.14 -55.15 -28.75
N LYS A 188 7.13 -55.14 -29.63
CA LYS A 188 6.32 -53.94 -29.88
C LYS A 188 5.57 -53.51 -28.62
N LEU A 189 4.93 -54.45 -27.92
CA LEU A 189 4.23 -54.19 -26.67
C LEU A 189 5.17 -53.73 -25.55
N GLU A 190 6.37 -54.31 -25.44
CA GLU A 190 7.39 -53.88 -24.46
C GLU A 190 7.83 -52.42 -24.69
N ASN A 191 8.01 -52.03 -25.95
CA ASN A 191 8.34 -50.66 -26.32
C ASN A 191 7.17 -49.70 -26.03
N GLU A 192 5.95 -50.08 -26.39
CA GLU A 192 4.74 -49.30 -26.07
C GLU A 192 4.57 -49.14 -24.55
N PHE A 193 4.77 -50.21 -23.78
CA PHE A 193 4.72 -50.18 -22.31
C PHE A 193 5.77 -49.24 -21.72
N SER A 194 7.01 -49.28 -22.23
CA SER A 194 8.09 -48.39 -21.80
C SER A 194 7.78 -46.91 -22.12
N SER A 195 7.15 -46.65 -23.27
CA SER A 195 6.69 -45.31 -23.64
C SER A 195 5.61 -44.81 -22.68
N VAL A 196 4.58 -45.61 -22.43
CA VAL A 196 3.49 -45.29 -21.50
C VAL A 196 4.02 -45.06 -20.08
N GLN A 197 4.98 -45.85 -19.63
CA GLN A 197 5.60 -45.66 -18.31
C GLN A 197 6.35 -44.32 -18.22
N SER A 198 7.03 -43.92 -19.29
CA SER A 198 7.72 -42.63 -19.36
C SER A 198 6.75 -41.45 -19.36
N GLU A 199 5.65 -41.55 -20.11
CA GLU A 199 4.57 -40.56 -20.12
C GLU A 199 3.87 -40.45 -18.76
N LEU A 200 3.63 -41.59 -18.10
CA LEU A 200 3.06 -41.62 -16.76
C LEU A 200 3.98 -40.94 -15.73
N GLN A 201 5.28 -41.13 -15.83
CA GLN A 201 6.23 -40.46 -14.95
C GLN A 201 6.25 -38.94 -15.22
N SER A 202 6.28 -38.53 -16.48
CA SER A 202 6.23 -37.11 -16.87
C SER A 202 4.95 -36.41 -16.37
N THR A 203 3.80 -37.05 -16.52
CA THR A 203 2.52 -36.51 -16.04
C THR A 203 2.46 -36.44 -14.52
N LYS A 204 3.05 -37.41 -13.81
CA LYS A 204 3.19 -37.37 -12.35
C LYS A 204 4.04 -36.18 -11.89
N ASP A 205 5.16 -35.92 -12.56
CA ASP A 205 6.04 -34.80 -12.24
C ASP A 205 5.35 -33.45 -12.51
N GLN A 206 4.59 -33.36 -13.61
CA GLN A 206 3.78 -32.17 -13.92
C GLN A 206 2.67 -31.93 -12.89
N LEU A 207 2.02 -32.99 -12.40
CA LEU A 207 1.00 -32.90 -11.36
C LEU A 207 1.61 -32.43 -10.03
N GLU A 208 2.79 -32.95 -9.66
CA GLU A 208 3.48 -32.53 -8.45
C GLU A 208 3.90 -31.05 -8.52
N SER A 209 4.41 -30.62 -9.68
CA SER A 209 4.73 -29.22 -9.95
C SER A 209 3.49 -28.32 -9.85
N SER A 210 2.37 -28.72 -10.47
CA SER A 210 1.11 -27.96 -10.37
C SER A 210 0.59 -27.88 -8.94
N ASN A 211 0.69 -28.95 -8.16
CA ASN A 211 0.30 -28.95 -6.75
C ASN A 211 1.16 -28.00 -5.90
N LYS A 212 2.46 -27.88 -6.18
CA LYS A 212 3.32 -26.90 -5.51
C LYS A 212 2.86 -25.47 -5.83
N ASN A 213 2.61 -25.18 -7.10
CA ASN A 213 2.13 -23.85 -7.54
C ASN A 213 0.78 -23.49 -6.92
N VAL A 214 -0.15 -24.46 -6.81
CA VAL A 214 -1.45 -24.22 -6.15
C VAL A 214 -1.27 -23.84 -4.69
N LYS A 215 -0.41 -24.54 -3.94
CA LYS A 215 -0.12 -24.19 -2.54
C LYS A 215 0.50 -22.81 -2.41
N GLU A 216 1.44 -22.45 -3.26
CA GLU A 216 2.06 -21.12 -3.26
C GLU A 216 1.02 -20.03 -3.55
N LEU A 217 0.09 -20.26 -4.47
CA LEU A 217 -1.01 -19.33 -4.76
C LEU A 217 -1.99 -19.22 -3.58
N GLU A 218 -2.31 -20.31 -2.90
CA GLU A 218 -3.15 -20.30 -1.68
C GLU A 218 -2.50 -19.48 -0.56
N GLU A 219 -1.19 -19.62 -0.36
CA GLU A 219 -0.42 -18.84 0.62
C GLU A 219 -0.41 -17.36 0.26
N GLN A 220 -0.15 -17.01 -1.01
CA GLN A 220 -0.21 -15.63 -1.49
C GLN A 220 -1.60 -15.02 -1.30
N LEU A 221 -2.67 -15.77 -1.59
CA LEU A 221 -4.04 -15.33 -1.40
C LEU A 221 -4.38 -15.11 0.08
N CYS A 222 -3.83 -15.95 0.98
CA CYS A 222 -3.96 -15.76 2.42
C CYS A 222 -3.27 -14.47 2.90
N VAL A 223 -2.07 -14.17 2.41
CA VAL A 223 -1.35 -12.92 2.71
C VAL A 223 -2.14 -11.71 2.21
N ALA A 224 -2.56 -11.72 0.94
CA ALA A 224 -3.33 -10.63 0.34
C ALA A 224 -4.65 -10.36 1.09
N ASN A 225 -5.35 -11.41 1.55
CA ASN A 225 -6.58 -11.24 2.34
C ASN A 225 -6.31 -10.60 3.71
N LYS A 226 -5.19 -10.94 4.37
CA LYS A 226 -4.79 -10.30 5.64
C LYS A 226 -4.46 -8.82 5.44
N GLU A 227 -3.72 -8.50 4.38
CA GLU A 227 -3.40 -7.12 4.02
C GLU A 227 -4.67 -6.31 3.71
N LEU A 228 -5.60 -6.88 2.93
CA LEU A 228 -6.89 -6.25 2.64
C LEU A 228 -7.69 -5.95 3.91
N SER A 229 -7.73 -6.90 4.85
CA SER A 229 -8.39 -6.70 6.14
C SER A 229 -7.73 -5.62 6.99
N SER A 230 -6.38 -5.55 6.97
CA SER A 230 -5.62 -4.49 7.64
C SER A 230 -5.95 -3.12 7.04
N VAL A 231 -5.92 -2.99 5.71
CA VAL A 231 -6.25 -1.75 5.00
C VAL A 231 -7.70 -1.32 5.26
N GLN A 232 -8.65 -2.25 5.29
CA GLN A 232 -10.04 -1.95 5.64
C GLN A 232 -10.16 -1.37 7.06
N THR A 233 -9.40 -1.93 8.01
CA THR A 233 -9.38 -1.45 9.40
C THR A 233 -8.78 -0.05 9.50
N GLU A 234 -7.66 0.20 8.80
CA GLU A 234 -7.04 1.53 8.72
C GLU A 234 -7.98 2.56 8.10
N LEU A 235 -8.66 2.21 7.01
CA LEU A 235 -9.63 3.07 6.35
C LEU A 235 -10.78 3.43 7.30
N HIS A 236 -11.30 2.48 8.06
CA HIS A 236 -12.33 2.74 9.06
C HIS A 236 -11.84 3.70 10.16
N ASN A 237 -10.62 3.48 10.68
CA ASN A 237 -10.02 4.35 11.70
C ASN A 237 -9.80 5.79 11.18
N VAL A 238 -9.34 5.94 9.94
CA VAL A 238 -9.17 7.24 9.30
C VAL A 238 -10.53 7.93 9.14
N ARG A 239 -11.55 7.20 8.67
CA ARG A 239 -12.92 7.72 8.53
C ARG A 239 -13.47 8.23 9.87
N ASP A 240 -13.30 7.46 10.93
CA ASP A 240 -13.80 7.83 12.26
C ASP A 240 -13.07 9.05 12.82
N ARG A 241 -11.75 9.14 12.62
CA ARG A 241 -10.96 10.32 12.98
C ARG A 241 -11.44 11.57 12.23
N PHE A 242 -11.65 11.46 10.92
CA PHE A 242 -12.18 12.57 10.11
C PHE A 242 -13.56 13.02 10.59
N LEU A 243 -14.47 12.09 10.88
CA LEU A 243 -15.80 12.43 11.41
C LEU A 243 -15.72 13.14 12.77
N PHE A 244 -14.83 12.68 13.64
CA PHE A 244 -14.59 13.31 14.94
C PHE A 244 -14.04 14.74 14.81
N GLU A 245 -13.07 14.96 13.92
CA GLU A 245 -12.49 16.27 13.64
C GLU A 245 -13.52 17.23 13.05
N ILE A 246 -14.35 16.78 12.10
CA ILE A 246 -15.44 17.57 11.52
C ILE A 246 -16.44 17.99 12.60
N SER A 247 -16.85 17.07 13.47
CA SER A 247 -17.78 17.36 14.58
C SER A 247 -17.21 18.41 15.53
N THR A 248 -15.94 18.26 15.90
CA THR A 248 -15.23 19.20 16.79
C THR A 248 -15.11 20.59 16.16
N CYS A 249 -14.72 20.65 14.89
CA CYS A 249 -14.64 21.90 14.12
C CYS A 249 -16.00 22.59 14.00
N SER A 250 -17.05 21.82 13.68
CA SER A 250 -18.43 22.33 13.60
C SER A 250 -18.90 22.93 14.92
N LYS A 251 -18.60 22.29 16.05
CA LYS A 251 -18.91 22.84 17.38
C LYS A 251 -18.17 24.16 17.62
N ARG A 252 -16.87 24.20 17.35
CA ARG A 252 -16.05 25.42 17.51
C ARG A 252 -16.57 26.58 16.64
N ASN A 253 -17.01 26.31 15.41
CA ASN A 253 -17.61 27.34 14.56
C ASN A 253 -18.91 27.90 15.15
N ARG A 254 -19.79 27.04 15.68
CA ARG A 254 -21.01 27.51 16.36
C ARG A 254 -20.69 28.37 17.57
N ASP A 255 -19.69 28.00 18.36
CA ASP A 255 -19.26 28.76 19.53
C ASP A 255 -18.74 30.15 19.12
N LEU A 256 -17.90 30.22 18.07
CA LEU A 256 -17.41 31.49 17.51
C LEU A 256 -18.54 32.36 16.93
N GLU A 257 -19.53 31.77 16.26
CA GLU A 257 -20.70 32.51 15.76
C GLU A 257 -21.52 33.12 16.91
N MET A 258 -21.70 32.39 18.01
CA MET A 258 -22.38 32.90 19.21
C MET A 258 -21.60 34.04 19.85
N GLU A 259 -20.28 33.92 19.96
CA GLU A 259 -19.42 34.98 20.49
C GLU A 259 -19.44 36.24 19.61
N SER A 260 -19.40 36.08 18.28
CA SER A 260 -19.52 37.20 17.34
C SER A 260 -20.84 37.95 17.51
N LYS A 261 -21.97 37.23 17.60
CA LYS A 261 -23.29 37.84 17.85
C LYS A 261 -23.36 38.55 19.20
N ALA A 262 -22.73 37.99 20.23
CA ALA A 262 -22.67 38.62 21.54
C ALA A 262 -21.88 39.95 21.49
N LEU A 263 -20.75 39.98 20.77
CA LEU A 263 -19.96 41.20 20.55
C LEU A 263 -20.73 42.24 19.73
N GLU A 264 -21.43 41.84 18.66
CA GLU A 264 -22.28 42.75 17.87
C GLU A 264 -23.35 43.41 18.74
N ASN A 265 -23.99 42.65 19.62
CA ASN A 265 -24.98 43.19 20.57
C ASN A 265 -24.34 44.17 21.57
N GLN A 266 -23.15 43.86 22.09
CA GLN A 266 -22.42 44.76 22.99
C GLN A 266 -22.05 46.08 22.29
N ILE A 267 -21.54 46.01 21.06
CA ILE A 267 -21.23 47.20 20.25
C ILE A 267 -22.49 48.04 20.03
N SER A 268 -23.61 47.40 19.71
CA SER A 268 -24.90 48.10 19.53
C SER A 268 -25.35 48.82 20.80
N SER A 269 -25.19 48.18 21.97
CA SER A 269 -25.48 48.79 23.28
C SER A 269 -24.57 49.99 23.55
N LEU A 270 -23.26 49.82 23.38
CA LEU A 270 -22.27 50.90 23.59
C LEU A 270 -22.50 52.09 22.66
N LEU A 271 -22.88 51.84 21.40
CA LEU A 271 -23.25 52.92 20.47
C LEU A 271 -24.47 53.70 20.99
N SER A 272 -25.50 53.00 21.49
CA SER A 272 -26.69 53.65 22.04
C SER A 272 -26.38 54.49 23.29
N GLU A 273 -25.53 53.97 24.17
CA GLU A 273 -25.05 54.68 25.37
C GLU A 273 -24.24 55.92 24.98
N LEU A 274 -23.34 55.80 24.00
CA LEU A 274 -22.55 56.91 23.48
C LEU A 274 -23.44 58.02 22.90
N TYR A 275 -24.47 57.68 22.13
CA TYR A 275 -25.43 58.66 21.62
C TYR A 275 -26.20 59.35 22.76
N SER A 276 -26.61 58.60 23.79
CA SER A 276 -27.29 59.15 24.96
C SER A 276 -26.41 60.15 25.72
N VAL A 277 -25.15 59.77 26.00
CA VAL A 277 -24.17 60.64 26.67
C VAL A 277 -23.87 61.88 25.82
N LYS A 278 -23.73 61.73 24.52
CA LYS A 278 -23.54 62.86 23.60
C LYS A 278 -24.70 63.86 23.67
N ASN A 279 -25.94 63.37 23.67
CA ASN A 279 -27.11 64.24 23.79
C ASN A 279 -27.17 64.93 25.16
N GLN A 280 -26.86 64.21 26.23
CA GLN A 280 -26.78 64.80 27.58
C GLN A 280 -25.73 65.91 27.66
N LEU A 281 -24.56 65.69 27.05
CA LEU A 281 -23.50 66.69 26.98
C LEU A 281 -23.95 67.93 26.22
N GLU A 282 -24.64 67.77 25.08
CA GLU A 282 -25.17 68.90 24.31
C GLU A 282 -26.20 69.71 25.10
N ILE A 283 -27.08 69.04 25.86
CA ILE A 283 -28.03 69.70 26.77
C ILE A 283 -27.28 70.46 27.87
N SER A 284 -26.28 69.84 28.49
CA SER A 284 -25.47 70.48 29.53
C SER A 284 -24.70 71.70 29.02
N ASP A 285 -24.20 71.66 27.78
CA ASP A 285 -23.52 72.79 27.14
C ASP A 285 -24.49 73.96 26.92
N LYS A 286 -25.72 73.69 26.45
CA LYS A 286 -26.78 74.70 26.31
C LYS A 286 -27.12 75.33 27.66
N ASN A 287 -27.31 74.52 28.70
CA ASN A 287 -27.62 75.01 30.05
C ASN A 287 -26.48 75.86 30.63
N THR A 288 -25.22 75.47 30.38
CA THR A 288 -24.05 76.25 30.82
C THR A 288 -24.05 77.63 30.18
N LYS A 289 -24.26 77.71 28.86
CA LYS A 289 -24.35 78.99 28.14
C LYS A 289 -25.49 79.87 28.65
N GLU A 290 -26.66 79.28 28.91
CA GLU A 290 -27.80 80.03 29.47
C GLU A 290 -27.46 80.59 30.87
N LEU A 291 -26.81 79.80 31.73
CA LEU A 291 -26.36 80.27 33.04
C LEU A 291 -25.30 81.38 32.94
N GLU A 292 -24.37 81.29 31.99
CA GLU A 292 -23.38 82.34 31.73
C GLU A 292 -24.03 83.66 31.29
N GLU A 293 -25.05 83.60 30.44
CA GLU A 293 -25.86 84.76 30.03
C GLU A 293 -26.62 85.36 31.22
N GLN A 294 -27.27 84.53 32.03
CA GLN A 294 -27.98 84.96 33.24
C GLN A 294 -27.02 85.64 34.23
N LEU A 295 -25.84 85.06 34.46
CA LEU A 295 -24.83 85.62 35.35
C LEU A 295 -24.33 86.98 34.84
N SER A 296 -24.09 87.10 33.53
CA SER A 296 -23.71 88.37 32.89
C SER A 296 -24.80 89.44 33.05
N SER A 297 -26.07 89.09 32.88
CA SER A 297 -27.20 89.98 33.13
C SER A 297 -27.29 90.42 34.60
N PHE A 298 -27.10 89.50 35.54
CA PHE A 298 -27.11 89.80 36.97
C PHE A 298 -25.95 90.72 37.35
N LYS A 299 -24.76 90.48 36.78
CA LYS A 299 -23.59 91.34 37.00
C LYS A 299 -23.86 92.78 36.60
N ILE A 300 -24.45 93.01 35.43
CA ILE A 300 -24.84 94.36 34.97
C ILE A 300 -25.83 94.99 35.95
N LYS A 301 -26.88 94.26 36.36
CA LYS A 301 -27.86 94.76 37.34
C LYS A 301 -27.22 95.13 38.69
N CYS A 302 -26.24 94.35 39.17
CA CYS A 302 -25.50 94.68 40.38
C CYS A 302 -24.68 95.96 40.22
N GLU A 303 -24.03 96.16 39.07
CA GLU A 303 -23.30 97.39 38.76
C GLU A 303 -24.24 98.60 38.72
N ASP A 304 -25.41 98.47 38.09
CA ASP A 304 -26.46 99.51 38.06
C ASP A 304 -26.98 99.85 39.46
N MET A 305 -27.28 98.83 40.28
CA MET A 305 -27.72 99.03 41.66
C MET A 305 -26.65 99.70 42.51
N LYS A 306 -25.37 99.36 42.29
CA LYS A 306 -24.25 100.01 42.99
C LYS A 306 -24.16 101.49 42.63
N TYR A 307 -24.33 101.83 41.35
CA TYR A 307 -24.35 103.22 40.89
C TYR A 307 -25.52 104.01 41.50
N GLU A 308 -26.74 103.45 41.50
CA GLU A 308 -27.89 104.12 42.13
C GLU A 308 -27.72 104.27 43.64
N LEU A 309 -27.09 103.29 44.32
CA LEU A 309 -26.76 103.42 45.75
C LEU A 309 -25.78 104.57 46.02
N GLU A 310 -24.74 104.72 45.20
CA GLU A 310 -23.77 105.84 45.30
C GLU A 310 -24.46 107.19 45.12
N LYS A 311 -25.35 107.30 44.14
CA LYS A 311 -26.17 108.49 43.91
C LYS A 311 -27.10 108.82 45.07
N VAL A 312 -27.75 107.82 45.67
CA VAL A 312 -28.59 108.00 46.87
C VAL A 312 -27.73 108.45 48.06
N GLN A 313 -26.53 107.89 48.20
CA GLN A 313 -25.58 108.29 49.24
C GLN A 313 -25.14 109.74 49.09
N ASP A 314 -24.88 110.20 47.87
CA ASP A 314 -24.56 111.60 47.58
C ASP A 314 -25.75 112.52 47.88
N GLN A 315 -26.96 112.14 47.46
CA GLN A 315 -28.18 112.89 47.78
C GLN A 315 -28.40 113.00 49.29
N TYR A 316 -28.19 111.91 50.04
CA TYR A 316 -28.26 111.92 51.50
C TYR A 316 -27.22 112.85 52.13
N CYS A 317 -25.97 112.86 51.62
CA CYS A 317 -24.92 113.77 52.08
C CYS A 317 -25.31 115.24 51.86
N MET A 318 -25.88 115.55 50.70
CA MET A 318 -26.37 116.90 50.39
C MET A 318 -27.52 117.31 51.30
N ALA A 319 -28.54 116.47 51.44
CA ALA A 319 -29.67 116.72 52.34
C ALA A 319 -29.21 116.87 53.80
N SER A 320 -28.25 116.07 54.26
CA SER A 320 -27.66 116.19 55.60
C SER A 320 -26.97 117.54 55.81
N LYS A 321 -26.22 118.04 54.81
CA LYS A 321 -25.60 119.38 54.85
C LYS A 321 -26.65 120.48 54.88
N GLU A 322 -27.72 120.37 54.09
CA GLU A 322 -28.83 121.33 54.11
C GLU A 322 -29.54 121.36 55.47
N VAL A 323 -29.80 120.20 56.07
CA VAL A 323 -30.36 120.10 57.43
C VAL A 323 -29.42 120.75 58.46
N GLN A 324 -28.10 120.57 58.33
CA GLN A 324 -27.14 121.22 59.21
C GLN A 324 -27.15 122.76 59.03
N ASN A 325 -27.20 123.24 57.79
CA ASN A 325 -27.26 124.68 57.49
C ASN A 325 -28.55 125.31 58.01
N THR A 326 -29.70 124.69 57.77
CA THR A 326 -31.00 125.14 58.31
C THR A 326 -31.01 125.12 59.83
N LYS A 327 -30.38 124.12 60.47
CA LYS A 327 -30.21 124.09 61.93
C LYS A 327 -29.36 125.25 62.45
N ILE A 328 -28.31 125.67 61.73
CA ILE A 328 -27.50 126.85 62.08
C ILE A 328 -28.31 128.14 61.93
N LEU A 329 -29.01 128.32 60.80
CA LEU A 329 -29.88 129.47 60.55
C LEU A 329 -30.97 129.60 61.62
N LEU A 330 -31.62 128.48 61.97
CA LEU A 330 -32.63 128.45 63.02
C LEU A 330 -32.06 128.87 64.38
N LYS A 331 -30.83 128.45 64.71
CA LYS A 331 -30.14 128.90 65.95
C LYS A 331 -29.84 130.39 65.92
N SER A 332 -29.46 130.95 64.76
CA SER A 332 -29.22 132.39 64.60
C SER A 332 -30.51 133.18 64.78
N SER A 333 -31.57 132.81 64.05
CA SER A 333 -32.89 133.46 64.17
C SER A 333 -33.46 133.35 65.58
N ARG A 334 -33.26 132.21 66.27
CA ARG A 334 -33.62 132.09 67.69
C ARG A 334 -32.91 133.12 68.58
N LYS A 335 -31.62 133.38 68.34
CA LYS A 335 -30.88 134.42 69.09
C LYS A 335 -31.44 135.81 68.81
N GLU A 336 -31.68 136.14 67.54
CA GLU A 336 -32.29 137.42 67.15
C GLU A 336 -33.66 137.62 67.82
N VAL A 337 -34.49 136.58 67.89
CA VAL A 337 -35.78 136.64 68.61
C VAL A 337 -35.58 136.91 70.10
N GLU A 338 -34.60 136.28 70.76
CA GLU A 338 -34.35 136.54 72.19
C GLU A 338 -33.78 137.96 72.41
N GLU A 339 -32.92 138.44 71.51
CA GLU A 339 -32.42 139.83 71.52
C GLU A 339 -33.56 140.84 71.35
N LEU A 340 -34.46 140.62 70.39
CA LEU A 340 -35.67 141.44 70.20
C LEU A 340 -36.58 141.41 71.42
N LYS A 341 -36.75 140.24 72.03
CA LYS A 341 -37.56 140.08 73.25
C LYS A 341 -36.95 140.84 74.42
N ASP A 342 -35.63 140.86 74.56
CA ASP A 342 -34.95 141.67 75.56
C ASP A 342 -35.04 143.17 75.25
N GLN A 343 -34.96 143.58 73.99
CA GLN A 343 -35.23 144.97 73.57
C GLN A 343 -36.66 145.40 73.93
N ILE A 344 -37.67 144.57 73.64
CA ILE A 344 -39.07 144.82 74.04
C ILE A 344 -39.15 145.01 75.55
N ARG A 345 -38.50 144.14 76.34
CA ARG A 345 -38.48 144.26 77.81
C ARG A 345 -37.85 145.57 78.29
N CYS A 346 -36.82 146.06 77.59
CA CYS A 346 -36.22 147.37 77.87
C CYS A 346 -37.19 148.52 77.57
N TYR A 347 -37.83 148.52 76.39
CA TYR A 347 -38.84 149.52 76.05
C TYR A 347 -40.04 149.49 76.99
N GLU A 348 -40.50 148.33 77.44
CA GLU A 348 -41.55 148.20 78.46
C GLU A 348 -41.16 148.87 79.77
N LYS A 349 -39.93 148.65 80.25
CA LYS A 349 -39.41 149.33 81.47
C LYS A 349 -39.27 150.84 81.28
N GLU A 350 -38.83 151.28 80.11
CA GLU A 350 -38.73 152.69 79.78
C GLU A 350 -40.13 153.34 79.76
N ASN A 351 -41.10 152.70 79.13
CA ASN A 351 -42.50 153.11 79.15
C ASN A 351 -43.04 153.18 80.58
N GLN A 352 -42.79 152.18 81.44
CA GLN A 352 -43.17 152.23 82.85
C GLN A 352 -42.52 153.41 83.59
N CYS A 353 -41.27 153.73 83.31
CA CYS A 353 -40.57 154.88 83.90
C CYS A 353 -41.20 156.20 83.44
N MET A 354 -41.47 156.33 82.13
CA MET A 354 -42.18 157.48 81.57
C MET A 354 -43.58 157.62 82.16
N GLU A 355 -44.30 156.53 82.34
CA GLU A 355 -45.63 156.50 82.95
C GLU A 355 -45.58 156.96 84.42
N LEU A 356 -44.59 156.51 85.20
CA LEU A 356 -44.32 157.01 86.54
C LEU A 356 -43.96 158.50 86.56
N GLN A 357 -43.18 158.98 85.59
CA GLN A 357 -42.89 160.41 85.46
C GLN A 357 -44.15 161.22 85.12
N MET A 358 -44.96 160.74 84.18
CA MET A 358 -46.25 161.33 83.84
C MET A 358 -47.15 161.39 85.07
N GLN A 359 -47.23 160.31 85.85
CA GLN A 359 -48.01 160.29 87.09
C GLN A 359 -47.48 161.29 88.12
N LYS A 360 -46.16 161.41 88.28
CA LYS A 360 -45.55 162.46 89.11
C LYS A 360 -45.91 163.85 88.60
N MET A 361 -45.88 164.07 87.29
CA MET A 361 -46.20 165.37 86.68
C MET A 361 -47.69 165.69 86.86
N THR A 362 -48.58 164.72 86.70
CA THR A 362 -50.01 164.83 87.02
C THR A 362 -50.22 165.20 88.48
N ASN A 363 -49.57 164.51 89.42
CA ASN A 363 -49.64 164.85 90.85
C ASN A 363 -49.10 166.27 91.12
N HIS A 364 -48.05 166.70 90.41
CA HIS A 364 -47.50 168.04 90.51
C HIS A 364 -48.48 169.09 89.99
N ILE A 365 -49.13 168.83 88.85
CA ILE A 365 -50.20 169.66 88.29
C ILE A 365 -51.37 169.73 89.26
N GLU A 366 -51.81 168.62 89.84
CA GLU A 366 -52.87 168.62 90.87
C GLU A 366 -52.48 169.43 92.11
N SER A 367 -51.23 169.31 92.58
CA SER A 367 -50.70 170.13 93.68
C SER A 367 -50.69 171.61 93.34
N ILE A 368 -50.23 171.99 92.14
CA ILE A 368 -50.29 173.38 91.65
C ILE A 368 -51.74 173.84 91.56
N ASN A 369 -52.65 172.98 91.08
CA ASN A 369 -54.06 173.32 90.96
C ASN A 369 -54.70 173.53 92.34
N LEU A 370 -54.31 172.75 93.35
CA LEU A 370 -54.68 172.97 94.75
C LEU A 370 -54.06 174.26 95.32
N GLU A 371 -52.82 174.58 94.99
CA GLU A 371 -52.16 175.84 95.36
C GLU A 371 -52.81 177.06 94.71
N VAL A 372 -53.17 176.98 93.44
CA VAL A 372 -53.93 177.99 92.70
C VAL A 372 -55.31 178.12 93.33
N LYS A 373 -55.97 177.02 93.67
CA LYS A 373 -57.28 177.04 94.35
C LYS A 373 -57.19 177.67 95.74
N SER A 374 -56.15 177.37 96.52
CA SER A 374 -55.86 177.99 97.82
C SER A 374 -55.50 179.47 97.67
N SER A 375 -54.75 179.83 96.64
CA SER A 375 -54.40 181.21 96.31
C SER A 375 -55.61 181.99 95.83
N ASN A 376 -56.50 181.39 95.06
CA ASN A 376 -57.80 181.95 94.70
C ASN A 376 -58.70 182.09 95.93
N GLN A 377 -58.72 181.13 96.86
CA GLN A 377 -59.40 181.29 98.14
C GLN A 377 -58.81 182.42 98.99
N LYS A 378 -57.48 182.60 98.98
CA LYS A 378 -56.81 183.76 99.60
C LYS A 378 -57.15 185.05 98.88
N LEU A 379 -57.21 185.03 97.55
CA LEU A 379 -57.61 186.18 96.73
C LEU A 379 -59.06 186.55 97.00
N ASP A 380 -59.94 185.56 97.14
CA ASP A 380 -61.34 185.72 97.54
C ASP A 380 -61.43 186.24 98.97
N GLN A 381 -60.61 185.75 99.91
CA GLN A 381 -60.53 186.32 101.26
C GLN A 381 -60.01 187.75 101.26
N LEU A 382 -59.04 188.09 100.41
CA LEU A 382 -58.51 189.44 100.24
C LEU A 382 -59.50 190.37 99.54
N LEU A 383 -60.26 189.87 98.55
CA LEU A 383 -61.33 190.59 97.89
C LEU A 383 -62.48 190.82 98.86
N ILE A 384 -62.88 189.81 99.63
CA ILE A 384 -63.85 189.94 100.73
C ILE A 384 -63.31 190.95 101.74
N SER A 385 -62.04 190.88 102.16
CA SER A 385 -61.44 191.83 103.11
C SER A 385 -61.33 193.26 102.55
N SER A 386 -61.06 193.41 101.25
CA SER A 386 -60.97 194.72 100.58
C SER A 386 -62.34 195.32 100.27
N LEU A 387 -63.34 194.48 100.00
CA LEU A 387 -64.74 194.87 99.88
C LEU A 387 -65.29 195.20 101.28
N TRP A 388 -64.92 194.46 102.33
CA TRP A 388 -65.28 194.77 103.72
C TRP A 388 -64.62 196.07 104.20
N MET A 389 -63.39 196.37 103.76
CA MET A 389 -62.73 197.66 103.96
C MET A 389 -63.39 198.80 103.15
N LYS A 390 -63.85 198.55 101.91
CA LYS A 390 -64.59 199.53 101.09
C LYS A 390 -66.05 199.74 101.54
N PHE A 391 -66.63 198.80 102.29
CA PHE A 391 -68.03 198.85 102.72
C PHE A 391 -68.23 199.53 104.10
N ASN A 392 -67.19 199.68 104.92
CA ASN A 392 -67.30 200.21 106.30
C ASN A 392 -66.99 201.72 106.47
N HIS A 393 -67.08 202.54 105.41
CA HIS A 393 -66.97 204.01 105.50
C HIS A 393 -68.10 204.81 104.84
N THR A 394 -69.20 204.17 104.40
CA THR A 394 -70.37 204.90 103.89
C THR A 394 -71.65 204.31 104.47
N ASN A 395 -72.26 205.05 105.42
CA ASN A 395 -73.61 204.93 105.97
C ASN A 395 -73.99 203.58 106.63
N ARG A 396 -74.28 203.61 107.94
CA ARG A 396 -75.62 203.91 108.48
C ARG A 396 -76.74 203.14 107.78
N ASN A 397 -77.35 202.31 108.61
CA ASN A 397 -78.77 201.98 108.66
C ASN A 397 -79.25 200.72 107.93
N LEU A 398 -79.74 199.83 108.79
CA LEU A 398 -80.91 198.97 108.63
C LEU A 398 -80.69 197.64 107.88
N SER A 399 -80.42 196.60 108.66
CA SER A 399 -81.40 195.57 109.09
C SER A 399 -82.25 194.83 108.00
N PRO A 400 -82.84 193.66 108.31
CA PRO A 400 -82.45 192.36 107.77
C PRO A 400 -83.60 191.65 107.01
N CYS A 401 -83.33 190.53 106.33
CA CYS A 401 -84.25 189.41 106.00
C CYS A 401 -83.68 188.65 104.79
N THR A 402 -83.26 187.39 104.89
CA THR A 402 -84.09 186.16 104.76
C THR A 402 -84.97 186.07 103.51
N ASN A 403 -84.73 184.99 102.77
CA ASN A 403 -85.63 184.25 101.87
C ASN A 403 -85.84 184.70 100.40
N CYS A 404 -85.94 183.66 99.56
CA CYS A 404 -86.36 183.51 98.14
C CYS A 404 -85.54 184.25 97.06
N GLY A 405 -85.16 183.69 95.89
CA GLY A 405 -85.33 182.39 95.24
C GLY A 405 -84.97 182.49 93.74
N HIS A 406 -84.63 181.33 93.13
CA HIS A 406 -84.84 180.94 91.71
C HIS A 406 -83.88 181.33 90.54
N THR A 407 -83.26 180.25 89.98
CA THR A 407 -83.06 179.82 88.56
C THR A 407 -82.17 180.58 87.55
N ILE A 408 -81.34 179.83 86.78
CA ILE A 408 -81.43 179.59 85.31
C ILE A 408 -80.22 178.75 84.79
N ASP A 409 -80.50 177.85 83.84
CA ASP A 409 -79.65 176.95 83.05
C ASP A 409 -78.73 177.62 82.00
N ILE A 410 -77.79 176.85 81.41
CA ILE A 410 -77.55 176.64 79.94
C ILE A 410 -76.34 175.69 79.69
N ILE A 411 -76.47 174.85 78.65
CA ILE A 411 -75.56 173.82 78.07
C ILE A 411 -74.72 174.43 76.90
N PRO A 412 -73.63 173.81 76.35
CA PRO A 412 -73.77 172.97 75.13
C PRO A 412 -72.74 171.81 74.91
N LEU A 413 -73.02 170.99 73.89
CA LEU A 413 -72.37 169.79 73.29
C LEU A 413 -71.04 170.00 72.51
N ASN A 414 -70.24 168.93 72.26
CA ASN A 414 -70.01 168.32 70.90
C ASN A 414 -69.00 167.13 70.80
N LEU A 415 -69.13 166.38 69.68
CA LEU A 415 -68.44 165.17 69.14
C LEU A 415 -67.06 165.38 68.46
N GLU A 416 -66.25 164.30 68.30
CA GLU A 416 -65.64 163.70 67.05
C GLU A 416 -64.55 162.62 67.40
N VAL A 417 -64.60 161.33 66.98
CA VAL A 417 -64.10 160.58 65.77
C VAL A 417 -62.55 160.58 65.50
N ILE A 418 -61.90 159.39 65.48
CA ILE A 418 -61.10 158.72 64.38
C ILE A 418 -60.21 157.57 64.94
N ASN A 419 -60.38 156.38 64.33
CA ASN A 419 -59.61 155.11 64.26
C ASN A 419 -59.12 154.38 65.52
#